data_AF-A0A9D6RBL8-F1
#
_entry.id   AF-A0A9D6RBL8-F1
#
_cell.length_a   1.000
_cell.length_b   1.000
_cell.length_c   1.000
_cell.angle_alpha   90.00
_cell.angle_beta   90.00
_cell.angle_gamma   90.00
#
_symmetry.space_group_name_H-M   'P 1'
#
loop_
_entity.id
_entity.type
_entity.pdbx_description
1 polymer ?
#
loop_
_entity_poly.entity_id
_entity_poly.type
_entity_poly.pdbx_seq_one_letter_code
_entity_poly.pdbx_strand_id
1 'polypeptide(L)'
;MKKLLTVFGLIAILFLLSTQVTIFVIPPIGILPEGKTLVISRLNKTNFIDSADSMCERLQGNVNLLCRAMSMGTVVKIAKVYARLPYSEWLYLISTGGKKYDK
;
A
#
# COMPACT_ATOMS: atom_id res chain seq x y z
N MET A 1 0.15 -34.82 -13.03
CA MET A 1 -0.90 -34.47 -12.04
C MET A 1 -0.33 -33.95 -10.72
N LYS A 2 0.56 -34.67 -10.02
CA LYS A 2 1.14 -34.21 -8.74
C LYS A 2 1.83 -32.84 -8.81
N LYS A 3 2.62 -32.58 -9.88
CA LYS A 3 3.26 -31.27 -10.15
C LYS A 3 2.25 -30.13 -10.37
N LEU A 4 1.10 -30.46 -10.99
CA LEU A 4 0.04 -29.49 -11.23
C LEU A 4 -0.67 -29.10 -9.92
N LEU A 5 -0.94 -30.09 -9.05
CA LEU A 5 -1.49 -29.87 -7.71
C LEU A 5 -0.55 -29.06 -6.81
N THR A 6 0.76 -29.27 -6.92
CA THR A 6 1.75 -28.48 -6.15
C THR A 6 1.77 -27.03 -6.60
N VAL A 7 1.76 -26.77 -7.90
CA VAL A 7 1.69 -25.41 -8.45
C VAL A 7 0.40 -24.72 -8.02
N PHE A 8 -0.74 -25.41 -8.11
CA PHE A 8 -2.03 -24.87 -7.70
C PHE A 8 -2.08 -24.55 -6.20
N GLY A 9 -1.54 -25.44 -5.37
CA GLY A 9 -1.41 -25.21 -3.94
C GLY A 9 -0.54 -23.99 -3.62
N LEU A 10 0.59 -23.81 -4.33
CA LEU A 10 1.48 -22.67 -4.13
C LEU A 10 0.80 -21.34 -4.51
N ILE A 11 0.09 -21.32 -5.64
CA ILE A 11 -0.68 -20.14 -6.08
C ILE A 11 -1.76 -19.78 -5.07
N ALA A 12 -2.49 -20.79 -4.56
CA ALA A 12 -3.52 -20.56 -3.53
C ALA A 12 -2.92 -19.99 -2.25
N ILE A 13 -1.76 -20.48 -1.80
CA ILE A 13 -1.06 -19.95 -0.62
C ILE A 13 -0.63 -18.50 -0.85
N LEU A 14 -0.01 -18.19 -1.99
CA LEU A 14 0.40 -16.82 -2.32
C LEU A 14 -0.80 -15.87 -2.39
N PHE A 15 -1.91 -16.34 -2.96
CA PHE A 15 -3.15 -15.57 -3.00
C PHE A 15 -3.68 -15.28 -1.59
N LEU A 16 -3.73 -16.29 -0.70
CA LEU A 16 -4.14 -16.10 0.69
C LEU A 16 -3.21 -15.15 1.45
N LEU A 17 -1.90 -15.20 1.23
CA LEU A 17 -0.97 -14.26 1.84
C LEU A 17 -1.21 -12.83 1.35
N SER A 18 -1.56 -12.65 0.08
CA SER A 18 -1.85 -11.34 -0.50
C SER A 18 -3.07 -10.64 0.10
N THR A 19 -4.00 -11.39 0.71
CA THR A 19 -5.16 -10.80 1.40
C THR A 19 -4.84 -10.38 2.83
N GLN A 20 -3.73 -10.82 3.41
CA GLN A 20 -3.36 -10.56 4.81
C GLN A 20 -2.37 -9.40 4.99
N VAL A 21 -1.77 -8.91 3.90
CA VAL A 21 -0.80 -7.82 3.92
C VAL A 21 -1.15 -6.69 2.95
N THR A 22 -0.58 -5.52 3.21
CA THR A 22 -0.58 -4.38 2.30
C THR A 22 0.85 -3.85 2.15
N ILE A 23 1.25 -3.58 0.91
CA ILE A 23 2.40 -2.76 0.55
C ILE A 23 1.90 -1.31 0.49
N PHE A 24 2.18 -0.53 1.52
CA PHE A 24 1.72 0.84 1.68
C PHE A 24 2.82 1.83 1.33
N VAL A 25 2.64 2.58 0.24
CA VAL A 25 3.62 3.53 -0.27
C VAL A 25 3.31 4.93 0.24
N ILE A 26 4.30 5.57 0.86
CA ILE A 26 4.27 6.96 1.30
C ILE A 26 5.14 7.74 0.31
N PRO A 27 4.55 8.54 -0.59
CA PRO A 27 5.34 9.32 -1.53
C PRO A 27 6.16 10.39 -0.80
N PRO A 28 7.23 10.90 -1.43
CA PRO A 28 7.94 12.09 -0.98
C PRO A 28 7.00 13.25 -0.69
N ILE A 29 6.88 13.64 0.58
CA ILE A 29 6.11 14.80 1.04
C ILE A 29 7.06 15.77 1.75
N GLY A 30 6.70 17.05 1.89
CA GLY A 30 7.62 18.07 2.42
C GLY A 30 8.33 17.68 3.74
N ILE A 31 7.63 16.98 4.64
CA ILE A 31 8.18 16.50 5.93
C ILE A 31 8.94 15.15 5.85
N LEU A 32 8.81 14.42 4.75
CA LEU A 32 9.46 13.14 4.49
C LEU A 32 9.94 13.11 3.03
N PRO A 33 11.04 13.82 2.72
CA PRO A 33 11.49 14.05 1.34
C PRO A 33 11.92 12.78 0.61
N GLU A 34 12.32 11.75 1.36
CA GLU A 34 12.75 10.46 0.79
C GLU A 34 11.57 9.58 0.35
N GLY A 35 10.37 9.81 0.91
CA GLY A 35 9.28 8.85 0.91
C GLY A 35 9.66 7.53 1.60
N LYS A 36 8.71 6.61 1.77
CA LYS A 36 8.96 5.24 2.29
C LYS A 36 7.94 4.26 1.76
N THR A 37 8.29 2.99 1.73
CA THR A 37 7.34 1.90 1.50
C THR A 37 7.26 1.02 2.75
N LEU A 38 6.06 0.72 3.22
CA LEU A 38 5.82 -0.11 4.39
C LEU A 38 5.15 -1.41 3.96
N VAL A 39 5.59 -2.53 4.53
CA VAL A 39 4.81 -3.77 4.48
C VAL A 39 4.07 -3.88 5.79
N ILE A 40 2.74 -3.85 5.73
CA ILE A 40 1.87 -3.75 6.89
C ILE A 40 0.83 -4.87 6.91
N SER A 41 0.24 -5.14 8.07
CA SER A 41 -0.97 -5.95 8.19
C SER A 41 -2.11 -5.33 7.36
N ARG A 42 -2.90 -6.16 6.67
CA ARG A 42 -4.06 -5.69 5.90
C ARG A 42 -5.02 -4.91 6.80
N LEU A 43 -5.47 -3.75 6.35
CA LEU A 43 -6.55 -2.99 6.97
C LEU A 43 -7.81 -3.09 6.10
N ASN A 44 -8.99 -2.93 6.71
CA ASN A 44 -10.28 -3.04 6.01
C ASN A 44 -10.42 -2.10 4.80
N LYS A 45 -9.73 -0.95 4.82
CA LYS A 45 -9.80 0.06 3.76
C LYS A 45 -8.57 0.09 2.84
N THR A 46 -7.61 -0.81 3.03
CA THR A 46 -6.41 -0.86 2.19
C THR A 46 -6.52 -1.91 1.08
N ASN A 47 -5.85 -1.65 -0.04
CA ASN A 47 -5.60 -2.62 -1.12
C ASN A 47 -4.29 -3.39 -0.87
N PHE A 48 -3.96 -4.36 -1.74
CA PHE A 48 -2.70 -5.11 -1.60
C PHE A 48 -1.49 -4.21 -1.85
N ILE A 49 -1.56 -3.35 -2.87
CA ILE A 49 -0.65 -2.21 -3.06
C ILE A 49 -1.51 -0.96 -2.92
N ASP A 50 -1.13 -0.09 -2.00
CA ASP A 50 -1.90 1.12 -1.70
C ASP A 50 -0.95 2.24 -1.31
N SER A 51 -1.46 3.47 -1.27
CA SER A 51 -0.72 4.65 -0.82
C SER A 51 -1.67 5.59 -0.08
N ALA A 52 -1.11 6.58 0.60
CA ALA A 52 -1.93 7.63 1.20
C ALA A 52 -2.80 8.32 0.14
N ASP A 53 -2.24 8.58 -1.05
CA ASP A 53 -2.92 9.30 -2.13
C ASP A 53 -4.03 8.48 -2.77
N SER A 54 -3.76 7.22 -3.11
CA SER A 54 -4.76 6.33 -3.69
C SER A 54 -5.89 5.99 -2.71
N MET A 55 -5.60 5.91 -1.41
CA MET A 55 -6.63 5.78 -0.39
C MET A 55 -7.46 7.07 -0.28
N CYS A 56 -6.82 8.24 -0.36
CA CYS A 56 -7.52 9.53 -0.37
C CYS A 56 -8.44 9.72 -1.57
N GLU A 57 -7.93 9.44 -2.78
CA GLU A 57 -8.72 9.48 -4.01
C GLU A 57 -9.94 8.55 -3.91
N ARG A 58 -9.75 7.32 -3.40
CA ARG A 58 -10.81 6.33 -3.28
C ARG A 58 -11.86 6.67 -2.20
N LEU A 59 -11.44 7.25 -1.07
CA LEU A 59 -12.32 7.51 0.06
C LEU A 59 -12.95 8.91 0.05
N GLN A 60 -12.28 9.90 -0.52
CA GLN A 60 -12.71 11.31 -0.50
C GLN A 60 -12.91 11.91 -1.91
N GLY A 61 -12.47 11.23 -2.97
CA GLY A 61 -12.54 11.74 -4.34
C GLY A 61 -11.47 12.79 -4.67
N ASN A 62 -10.64 13.19 -3.70
CA ASN A 62 -9.55 14.13 -3.88
C ASN A 62 -8.33 13.75 -3.02
N VAL A 63 -7.18 14.30 -3.39
CA VAL A 63 -5.94 14.18 -2.62
C VAL A 63 -5.59 15.56 -2.08
N ASN A 64 -5.49 15.66 -0.75
CA ASN A 64 -5.08 16.86 -0.05
C ASN A 64 -4.23 16.50 1.18
N LEU A 65 -3.53 17.50 1.74
CA LEU A 65 -2.59 17.30 2.85
C LEU A 65 -3.27 16.70 4.09
N LEU A 66 -4.50 17.14 4.40
CA LEU A 66 -5.25 16.64 5.56
C LEU A 66 -5.58 15.15 5.40
N CYS A 67 -6.04 14.75 4.22
CA CYS A 67 -6.34 13.35 3.94
C CYS A 67 -5.07 12.49 4.00
N ARG A 68 -3.94 12.96 3.44
CA ARG A 68 -2.65 12.26 3.53
C ARG A 68 -2.25 12.05 4.99
N ALA A 69 -2.34 13.10 5.81
CA ALA A 69 -2.01 13.04 7.23
C ALA A 69 -2.89 12.05 7.99
N MET A 70 -4.21 12.07 7.77
CA MET A 70 -5.13 11.12 8.40
C MET A 70 -4.88 9.68 7.95
N SER A 71 -4.66 9.46 6.66
CA SER A 71 -4.35 8.17 6.07
C SER A 71 -3.08 7.55 6.67
N MET A 72 -1.98 8.32 6.68
CA MET A 72 -0.73 7.87 7.27
C MET A 72 -0.85 7.67 8.79
N GLY A 73 -1.49 8.60 9.50
CA GLY A 73 -1.71 8.50 10.95
C GLY A 73 -2.50 7.26 11.33
N THR A 74 -3.54 6.92 10.56
CA THR A 74 -4.33 5.70 10.75
C THR A 74 -3.49 4.45 10.51
N VAL A 75 -2.72 4.41 9.43
CA VAL A 75 -1.85 3.27 9.10
C VAL A 75 -0.80 3.04 10.19
N VAL A 76 -0.11 4.10 10.63
CA VAL A 76 0.94 3.99 11.66
C VAL A 76 0.35 3.58 13.01
N LYS A 77 -0.86 4.03 13.35
CA LYS A 77 -1.51 3.73 14.63
C LYS A 77 -2.07 2.31 14.69
N ILE A 78 -2.69 1.84 13.61
CA ILE A 78 -3.48 0.61 13.61
C ILE A 78 -2.72 -0.57 13.03
N ALA A 79 -1.93 -0.35 11.97
CA ALA A 79 -1.31 -1.45 11.25
C ALA A 79 -0.03 -1.93 11.94
N LYS A 80 0.16 -3.25 11.98
CA LYS A 80 1.44 -3.84 12.34
C LYS A 80 2.41 -3.69 11.17
N VAL A 81 3.52 -3.01 11.38
CA VAL A 81 4.58 -2.86 10.37
C VAL A 81 5.50 -4.08 10.41
N TYR A 82 5.53 -4.85 9.33
CA TYR A 82 6.44 -6.00 9.16
C TYR A 82 7.80 -5.58 8.62
N ALA A 83 7.82 -4.63 7.68
CA ALA A 83 9.06 -4.16 7.05
C ALA A 83 8.97 -2.70 6.63
N ARG A 84 10.13 -2.05 6.54
CA ARG A 84 10.30 -0.71 5.99
C ARG A 84 11.29 -0.78 4.84
N LEU A 85 10.88 -0.30 3.69
CA LEU A 85 11.62 -0.31 2.45
C LEU A 85 11.76 1.13 1.92
N PRO A 86 12.75 1.40 1.07
CA PRO A 86 12.85 2.68 0.40
C PRO A 86 11.60 2.93 -0.47
N TYR A 87 11.35 4.20 -0.76
CA TYR A 87 10.29 4.60 -1.68
C TYR A 87 10.46 3.92 -3.05
N SER A 88 9.35 3.50 -3.64
CA SER A 88 9.30 2.97 -4.99
C SER A 88 8.23 3.70 -5.77
N GLU A 89 8.66 4.47 -6.77
CA GLU A 89 7.75 5.19 -7.67
C GLU A 89 6.87 4.24 -8.46
N TRP A 90 7.39 3.08 -8.85
CA TRP A 90 6.62 2.07 -9.57
C TRP A 90 5.45 1.54 -8.72
N LEU A 91 5.69 1.21 -7.45
CA LEU A 91 4.62 0.79 -6.53
C LEU A 91 3.62 1.93 -6.26
N TYR A 92 4.10 3.17 -6.16
CA TYR A 92 3.22 4.33 -6.02
C TYR A 92 2.29 4.47 -7.22
N LEU A 93 2.82 4.41 -8.45
CA LEU A 93 2.01 4.52 -9.66
C LEU A 93 1.01 3.37 -9.79
N ILE A 94 1.35 2.15 -9.38
CA ILE A 94 0.39 1.05 -9.32
C ILE A 94 -0.76 1.39 -8.37
N SER A 95 -0.44 1.94 -7.19
CA SER A 95 -1.47 2.29 -6.21
C SER A 95 -2.46 3.35 -6.70
N THR A 96 -1.98 4.34 -7.47
CA THR A 96 -2.77 5.49 -7.95
C THR A 96 -3.33 5.31 -9.36
N GLY A 97 -3.18 4.11 -9.96
CA GLY A 97 -3.61 3.87 -11.35
C GLY A 97 -2.84 4.72 -12.37
N GLY A 98 -1.58 5.05 -12.09
CA GLY A 98 -0.69 5.82 -12.97
C GLY A 98 -0.71 7.33 -12.74
N LYS A 99 -1.54 7.83 -11.82
CA LYS A 99 -1.61 9.26 -11.49
C LYS A 99 -0.51 9.68 -10.52
N LYS A 100 0.01 10.89 -10.67
CA LYS A 100 0.87 11.54 -9.67
C LYS A 100 0.13 12.73 -9.09
N TYR A 101 0.26 12.91 -7.79
CA TYR A 101 -0.32 14.03 -7.07
C TYR A 101 0.79 14.93 -6.56
N ASP A 102 0.61 16.24 -6.71
CA ASP A 102 1.57 17.22 -6.22
C ASP A 102 1.73 17.14 -4.70
N LYS A 103 2.87 17.62 -4.21
CA LYS A 103 3.31 17.50 -2.81
C LYS A 103 2.49 18.36 -1.86
#